data_AF-A0AAU7S679-F1
#
_entry.id   AF-A0AAU7S679-F1
#
_cell.length_a   1.000
_cell.length_b   1.000
_cell.length_c   1.000
_cell.angle_alpha   90.00
_cell.angle_beta   90.00
_cell.angle_gamma   90.00
#
_symmetry.space_group_name_H-M   'P 1'
#
loop_
_entity.id
_entity.type
_entity.pdbx_description
1 polymer ?
#
loop_
_entity_poly.entity_id
_entity_poly.type
_entity_poly.pdbx_seq_one_letter_code
_entity_poly.pdbx_strand_id
1 'polypeptide(L)'
;MPFSADCPGCGAQTRSAAIVVGPSSLVGDPGSASESDVLAKPRKTLDAFAFVEALGGQTEHVERSIVNRFHSTFAFLDSQLTSICEHCAENLPPAAIRSVVMNGFVRLGQKRLLVNERLMLFATEVVLTEFRGDTSIEESAMRDPDYALLLVCDTESAVGETGTIELWHSIARNDYAIEVKGHASGEVLRDGFNSDLKDVVTTVSDLGLVLTQLHLAQATSPYCALARDLFLEALEQAGYRQAR
;
A
#
# COMPACT_ATOMS: atom_id res chain seq x y z
N MET A 1 12.06 -0.63 -2.12
CA MET A 1 13.12 -0.19 -3.05
C MET A 1 14.40 -0.95 -2.75
N PRO A 2 14.97 -1.70 -3.71
CA PRO A 2 16.13 -2.55 -3.50
C PRO A 2 17.44 -1.75 -3.46
N PHE A 3 18.36 -2.12 -2.57
CA PHE A 3 19.68 -1.51 -2.49
C PHE A 3 20.78 -2.53 -2.18
N SER A 4 22.03 -2.10 -2.37
CA SER A 4 23.22 -2.84 -1.93
C SER A 4 24.08 -1.94 -1.06
N ALA A 5 24.57 -2.46 0.06
CA ALA A 5 25.41 -1.74 1.01
C ALA A 5 26.40 -2.70 1.66
N ASP A 6 27.48 -2.16 2.22
CA ASP A 6 28.40 -2.95 3.04
C ASP A 6 27.80 -3.10 4.44
N CYS A 7 27.70 -4.35 4.93
CA CYS A 7 27.18 -4.63 6.25
C CYS A 7 28.21 -4.24 7.33
N PRO A 8 27.87 -3.36 8.28
CA PRO A 8 28.80 -3.00 9.36
C PRO A 8 29.14 -4.17 10.30
N GLY A 9 28.26 -5.18 10.39
CA GLY A 9 28.44 -6.34 11.27
C GLY A 9 29.40 -7.38 10.71
N CYS A 10 29.16 -7.86 9.47
CA CYS A 10 29.97 -8.93 8.88
C CYS A 10 30.93 -8.47 7.77
N GLY A 11 30.90 -7.20 7.36
CA GLY A 11 31.73 -6.64 6.30
C GLY A 11 31.36 -7.08 4.88
N ALA A 12 30.38 -7.97 4.70
CA ALA A 12 29.93 -8.40 3.39
C ALA A 12 29.09 -7.32 2.70
N GLN A 13 29.23 -7.21 1.38
CA GLN A 13 28.27 -6.46 0.56
C GLN A 13 26.96 -7.23 0.53
N THR A 14 25.91 -6.66 1.10
CA THR A 14 24.57 -7.26 1.19
C THR A 14 23.61 -6.59 0.22
N ARG A 15 22.71 -7.37 -0.36
CA ARG A 15 21.48 -6.91 -1.00
C ARG A 15 20.38 -6.86 0.05
N SER A 16 19.61 -5.79 0.04
CA SER A 16 18.47 -5.62 0.96
C SER A 16 17.45 -4.67 0.32
N ALA A 17 16.44 -4.28 1.07
CA ALA A 17 15.39 -3.38 0.62
C ALA A 17 15.07 -2.34 1.69
N ALA A 18 14.66 -1.16 1.24
CA ALA A 18 14.18 -0.07 2.08
C ALA A 18 12.75 0.30 1.70
N ILE A 19 12.00 0.80 2.68
CA ILE A 19 10.66 1.36 2.47
C ILE A 19 10.83 2.87 2.22
N VAL A 20 10.27 3.32 1.11
CA VAL A 20 10.16 4.74 0.78
C VAL A 20 8.69 5.05 0.63
N VAL A 21 8.23 6.07 1.32
CA VAL A 21 6.86 6.57 1.27
C VAL A 21 6.80 7.84 0.43
N GLY A 22 5.68 8.04 -0.27
CA GLY A 22 5.49 9.16 -1.18
C GLY A 22 4.79 10.37 -0.57
N PRO A 23 4.76 11.51 -1.27
CA PRO A 23 4.14 12.76 -0.81
C PRO A 23 2.68 12.62 -0.36
N SER A 24 1.95 11.68 -0.96
CA SER A 24 0.55 11.41 -0.65
C SER A 24 0.31 10.70 0.70
N SER A 25 1.38 10.26 1.36
CA SER A 25 1.30 9.55 2.64
C SER A 25 0.78 10.45 3.74
N LEU A 26 -0.02 9.87 4.64
CA LEU A 26 -0.61 10.59 5.76
C LEU A 26 0.23 10.44 7.02
N VAL A 27 0.57 11.57 7.65
CA VAL A 27 1.28 11.64 8.92
C VAL A 27 0.45 12.39 9.97
N GLY A 28 0.45 11.85 11.20
CA GLY A 28 -0.19 12.45 12.36
C GLY A 28 0.78 13.26 13.20
N ASP A 29 0.27 14.17 14.03
CA ASP A 29 1.08 14.94 14.98
C ASP A 29 1.51 14.04 16.17
N PRO A 30 2.80 13.97 16.55
CA PRO A 30 3.32 13.13 17.64
C PRO A 30 2.76 13.43 19.05
N GLY A 31 1.77 14.32 19.19
CA GLY A 31 1.16 14.71 20.45
C GLY A 31 0.13 13.71 20.97
N SER A 32 0.57 12.87 21.93
CA SER A 32 -0.18 12.15 22.97
C SER A 32 -1.66 11.90 22.68
N ALA A 33 -2.01 10.69 22.26
CA ALA A 33 -3.41 10.26 22.17
C ALA A 33 -3.51 8.76 22.48
N SER A 34 -4.56 8.38 23.20
CA SER A 34 -4.95 6.98 23.37
C SER A 34 -5.39 6.37 22.03
N GLU A 35 -5.32 5.04 21.92
CA GLU A 35 -5.59 4.28 20.70
C GLU A 35 -6.93 4.64 20.00
N SER A 36 -7.93 5.10 20.76
CA SER A 36 -9.23 5.53 20.24
C SER A 36 -9.22 6.85 19.45
N ASP A 37 -8.23 7.72 19.67
CA ASP A 37 -8.19 9.09 19.14
C ASP A 37 -7.28 9.25 17.90
N VAL A 38 -6.54 8.20 17.52
CA VAL A 38 -5.57 8.21 16.41
C VAL A 38 -6.25 8.27 15.02
N LEU A 39 -7.51 7.83 14.93
CA LEU A 39 -8.33 7.96 13.72
C LEU A 39 -9.13 9.28 13.68
N ALA A 40 -9.27 9.97 14.82
CA ALA A 40 -10.11 11.17 14.94
C ALA A 40 -9.36 12.48 14.66
N LYS A 41 -8.01 12.49 14.77
CA LYS A 41 -7.22 13.70 14.49
C LYS A 41 -6.98 13.88 12.98
N PRO A 42 -7.02 15.13 12.49
CA PRO A 42 -6.71 15.43 11.10
C PRO A 42 -5.26 15.05 10.79
N ARG A 43 -5.10 14.16 9.81
CA ARG A 43 -3.79 13.78 9.26
C ARG A 43 -3.40 14.79 8.19
N LYS A 44 -2.11 15.08 8.10
CA LYS A 44 -1.56 15.91 7.02
C LYS A 44 -0.86 15.01 6.01
N THR A 45 -0.83 15.45 4.76
CA THR A 45 0.03 14.85 3.75
C THR A 45 1.51 15.09 4.11
N LEU A 46 2.37 14.18 3.70
CA LEU A 46 3.81 14.28 3.91
C LEU A 46 4.46 15.33 2.98
N ASP A 47 3.87 15.55 1.80
CA ASP A 47 4.31 16.53 0.78
C ASP A 47 5.75 16.32 0.26
N ALA A 48 6.40 15.22 0.62
CA ALA A 48 7.72 14.82 0.15
C ALA A 48 7.84 13.29 0.08
N PHE A 49 8.82 12.80 -0.68
CA PHE A 49 9.29 11.43 -0.50
C PHE A 49 10.08 11.33 0.80
N ALA A 50 9.92 10.24 1.55
CA ALA A 50 10.72 9.98 2.75
C ALA A 50 11.18 8.52 2.82
N PHE A 51 12.42 8.35 3.29
CA PHE A 51 12.93 7.04 3.68
C PHE A 51 12.40 6.73 5.08
N VAL A 52 11.78 5.56 5.23
CA VAL A 52 11.34 5.04 6.52
C VAL A 52 12.54 4.36 7.19
N GLU A 53 13.15 5.06 8.16
CA GLU A 53 14.32 4.55 8.89
C GLU A 53 13.93 3.46 9.88
N ALA A 54 12.77 3.63 10.53
CA ALA A 54 12.20 2.69 11.47
C ALA A 54 10.68 2.84 11.50
N LEU A 55 9.99 1.72 11.73
CA LEU A 55 8.54 1.67 11.83
C LEU A 55 8.16 0.74 13.00
N GLY A 56 7.48 1.27 14.01
CA GLY A 56 7.12 0.59 15.26
C GLY A 56 5.70 0.88 15.73
N GLY A 57 5.39 0.41 16.94
CA GLY A 57 4.07 0.54 17.56
C GLY A 57 3.09 -0.56 17.13
N GLN A 58 1.88 -0.20 16.69
CA GLN A 58 0.91 -1.18 16.17
C GLN A 58 1.33 -1.68 14.78
N THR A 59 2.18 -2.71 14.73
CA THR A 59 2.83 -3.18 13.50
C THR A 59 2.52 -4.62 13.13
N GLU A 60 1.55 -5.27 13.78
CA GLU A 60 1.19 -6.66 13.50
C GLU A 60 0.85 -6.89 12.01
N HIS A 61 0.14 -5.95 11.37
CA HIS A 61 -0.11 -6.00 9.94
C HIS A 61 1.16 -5.80 9.11
N VAL A 62 2.10 -4.96 9.57
CA VAL A 62 3.36 -4.72 8.87
C VAL A 62 4.24 -5.97 8.90
N GLU A 63 4.28 -6.69 10.02
CA GLU A 63 4.98 -7.98 10.10
C GLU A 63 4.40 -8.98 9.10
N ARG A 64 3.07 -9.12 9.09
CA ARG A 64 2.39 -10.05 8.19
C ARG A 64 2.50 -9.67 6.71
N SER A 65 2.54 -8.37 6.39
CA SER A 65 2.53 -7.86 5.01
C SER A 65 3.92 -7.61 4.43
N ILE A 66 4.92 -7.28 5.26
CA ILE A 66 6.29 -6.97 4.84
C ILE A 66 7.24 -8.11 5.17
N VAL A 67 7.37 -8.47 6.45
CA VAL A 67 8.39 -9.43 6.90
C VAL A 67 8.15 -10.80 6.27
N ASN A 68 6.91 -11.29 6.24
CA ASN A 68 6.63 -12.59 5.61
C ASN A 68 6.96 -12.62 4.11
N ARG A 69 6.74 -11.51 3.40
CA ARG A 69 7.02 -11.40 1.95
C ARG A 69 8.52 -11.20 1.68
N PHE A 70 9.20 -10.48 2.56
CA PHE A 70 10.58 -10.00 2.40
C PHE A 70 11.47 -10.43 3.56
N HIS A 71 11.36 -11.69 3.98
CA HIS A 71 11.94 -12.25 5.20
C HIS A 71 13.48 -12.22 5.22
N SER A 72 14.13 -12.11 4.07
CA SER A 72 15.59 -11.98 3.97
C SER A 72 16.09 -10.54 4.00
N THR A 73 15.19 -9.55 3.98
CA THR A 73 15.58 -8.13 3.91
C THR A 73 15.04 -7.28 5.05
N PHE A 74 13.95 -7.70 5.71
CA PHE A 74 13.38 -7.00 6.86
C PHE A 74 13.20 -7.94 8.05
N ALA A 75 13.37 -7.38 9.25
CA ALA A 75 13.01 -8.02 10.49
C ALA A 75 12.53 -6.98 11.50
N PHE A 76 11.83 -7.44 12.55
CA PHE A 76 11.59 -6.64 13.74
C PHE A 76 12.75 -6.81 14.72
N LEU A 77 13.47 -5.71 14.99
CA LEU A 77 14.50 -5.62 16.02
C LEU A 77 14.10 -4.51 16.98
N ASP A 78 14.14 -4.77 18.29
CA ASP A 78 13.68 -3.82 19.32
C ASP A 78 12.29 -3.23 19.05
N SER A 79 11.35 -4.08 18.60
CA SER A 79 9.97 -3.71 18.24
C SER A 79 9.85 -2.73 17.06
N GLN A 80 10.91 -2.55 16.27
CA GLN A 80 10.91 -1.73 15.07
C GLN A 80 11.25 -2.56 13.84
N LEU A 81 10.48 -2.37 12.77
CA LEU A 81 10.81 -2.90 11.46
C LEU A 81 12.06 -2.19 10.96
N THR A 82 13.09 -2.97 10.61
CA THR A 82 14.33 -2.47 10.05
C THR A 82 14.81 -3.33 8.88
N SER A 83 15.63 -2.74 8.02
CA SER A 83 16.37 -3.46 6.99
C SER A 83 17.49 -4.29 7.63
N ILE A 84 17.65 -5.53 7.18
CA ILE A 84 18.69 -6.44 7.68
C ILE A 84 19.65 -6.89 6.57
N CYS A 85 20.80 -7.39 7.00
CA CYS A 85 21.79 -8.02 6.14
C CYS A 85 21.34 -9.44 5.76
N GLU A 86 21.37 -9.77 4.47
CA GLU A 86 20.99 -11.10 3.97
C GLU A 86 21.97 -12.21 4.42
N HIS A 87 23.19 -11.84 4.85
CA HIS A 87 24.24 -12.79 5.22
C HIS A 87 24.21 -13.18 6.70
N CYS A 88 23.98 -12.21 7.59
CA CYS A 88 24.09 -12.40 9.03
C CYS A 88 22.83 -11.99 9.80
N ALA A 89 21.78 -11.54 9.12
CA ALA A 89 20.52 -11.04 9.69
C ALA A 89 20.66 -9.85 10.66
N GLU A 90 21.87 -9.30 10.81
CA GLU A 90 22.12 -8.11 11.62
C GLU A 90 21.46 -6.86 11.01
N ASN A 91 21.12 -5.91 11.89
CA ASN A 91 20.56 -4.62 11.52
C ASN A 91 21.47 -3.88 10.51
N LEU A 92 20.87 -3.25 9.51
CA LEU A 92 21.55 -2.27 8.65
C LEU A 92 21.15 -0.87 9.12
N PRO A 93 22.00 -0.20 9.94
CA PRO A 93 21.63 1.06 10.56
C PRO A 93 21.30 2.12 9.50
N PRO A 94 20.27 2.96 9.72
CA PRO A 94 19.90 4.02 8.76
C PRO A 94 21.08 4.90 8.36
N ALA A 95 21.98 5.23 9.29
CA ALA A 95 23.19 5.99 8.99
C ALA A 95 24.10 5.35 7.93
N ALA A 96 24.14 4.02 7.85
CA ALA A 96 24.94 3.29 6.87
C ALA A 96 24.25 3.18 5.50
N ILE A 97 22.92 3.13 5.46
CA ILE A 97 22.16 2.85 4.23
C ILE A 97 21.44 4.07 3.62
N ARG A 98 21.24 5.15 4.38
CA ARG A 98 20.45 6.33 3.95
C ARG A 98 20.90 6.87 2.60
N SER A 99 22.19 7.14 2.44
CA SER A 99 22.71 7.71 1.19
C SER A 99 22.52 6.79 -0.01
N VAL A 100 22.74 5.47 0.14
CA VAL A 100 22.57 4.54 -0.97
C VAL A 100 21.09 4.33 -1.30
N VAL A 101 20.23 4.34 -0.29
CA VAL A 101 18.77 4.24 -0.45
C VAL A 101 18.24 5.45 -1.20
N MET A 102 18.54 6.65 -0.73
CA MET A 102 18.02 7.88 -1.33
C MET A 102 18.53 8.07 -2.75
N ASN A 103 19.84 7.91 -2.99
CA ASN A 103 20.41 8.02 -4.34
C ASN A 103 19.89 6.92 -5.27
N GLY A 104 19.71 5.70 -4.75
CA GLY A 104 19.14 4.57 -5.48
C GLY A 104 17.71 4.83 -5.91
N PHE A 105 16.88 5.34 -5.00
CA PHE A 105 15.50 5.72 -5.26
C PHE A 105 15.41 6.76 -6.38
N VAL A 106 16.16 7.87 -6.29
CA VAL A 106 16.18 8.91 -7.34
C VAL A 106 16.59 8.33 -8.69
N ARG A 107 17.68 7.57 -8.72
CA ARG A 107 18.20 6.97 -9.96
C ARG A 107 17.23 5.99 -10.61
N LEU A 108 16.57 5.15 -9.81
CA LEU A 108 15.60 4.17 -10.31
C LEU A 108 14.29 4.84 -10.73
N GLY A 109 13.85 5.85 -9.98
CA GLY A 109 12.64 6.63 -10.30
C GLY A 109 12.77 7.41 -11.60
N GLN A 110 13.90 8.06 -11.84
CA GLN A 110 14.19 8.73 -13.12
C GLN A 110 14.15 7.78 -14.33
N LYS A 111 14.45 6.50 -14.11
CA LYS A 111 14.39 5.45 -15.13
C LYS A 111 13.02 4.76 -15.21
N ARG A 112 12.05 5.19 -14.39
CA ARG A 112 10.73 4.54 -14.26
C ARG A 112 10.82 3.05 -13.95
N LEU A 113 11.78 2.68 -13.11
CA LEU A 113 12.02 1.30 -12.66
C LEU A 113 11.46 1.02 -11.26
N LEU A 114 10.82 2.02 -10.66
CA LEU A 114 10.15 1.88 -9.38
C LEU A 114 8.67 1.60 -9.62
N VAL A 115 8.14 0.68 -8.83
CA VAL A 115 6.72 0.37 -8.76
C VAL A 115 6.21 0.80 -7.40
N ASN A 116 5.10 1.52 -7.38
CA ASN A 116 4.36 1.79 -6.16
C ASN A 116 3.59 0.51 -5.79
N GLU A 117 3.92 -0.08 -4.63
CA GLU A 117 3.31 -1.33 -4.15
C GLU A 117 1.84 -1.16 -3.72
N ARG A 118 1.33 0.07 -3.62
CA ARG A 118 -0.07 0.38 -3.24
C ARG A 118 -0.53 -0.26 -1.94
N LEU A 119 0.44 -0.51 -1.07
CA LEU A 119 0.21 -1.16 0.20
C LEU A 119 -0.20 -0.15 1.25
N MET A 120 -1.35 -0.38 1.88
CA MET A 120 -1.77 0.36 3.06
C MET A 120 -0.94 -0.10 4.28
N LEU A 121 -0.06 0.79 4.75
CA LEU A 121 0.70 0.61 5.98
C LEU A 121 0.23 1.63 7.02
N PHE A 122 -0.06 1.13 8.21
CA PHE A 122 -0.27 1.95 9.40
C PHE A 122 0.86 1.74 10.41
N ALA A 123 1.23 2.78 11.14
CA ALA A 123 2.20 2.70 12.21
C ALA A 123 1.94 3.85 13.17
N THR A 124 2.16 3.62 14.46
CA THR A 124 2.02 4.68 15.48
C THR A 124 3.36 5.28 15.86
N GLU A 125 4.46 4.59 15.58
CA GLU A 125 5.83 5.09 15.79
C GLU A 125 6.58 5.00 14.46
N VAL A 126 7.09 6.13 13.97
CA VAL A 126 7.82 6.17 12.70
C VAL A 126 8.96 7.16 12.77
N VAL A 127 10.11 6.77 12.21
CA VAL A 127 11.25 7.65 11.99
C VAL A 127 11.40 7.84 10.48
N LEU A 128 11.24 9.08 10.03
CA LEU A 128 11.30 9.45 8.61
C LEU A 128 12.52 10.34 8.36
N THR A 129 13.19 10.09 7.24
CA THR A 129 14.14 11.03 6.65
C THR A 129 13.59 11.49 5.30
N GLU A 130 13.13 12.73 5.25
CA GLU A 130 12.62 13.37 4.04
C GLU A 130 13.74 13.59 3.01
N PHE A 131 13.36 13.41 1.74
CA PHE A 131 14.20 13.76 0.61
C PHE A 131 14.22 15.29 0.44
N ARG A 132 15.29 15.83 -0.15
CA ARG A 132 15.32 17.26 -0.48
C ARG A 132 14.19 17.59 -1.46
N GLY A 133 13.52 18.72 -1.24
CA GLY A 133 12.26 19.11 -1.89
C GLY A 133 12.26 19.16 -3.41
N ASP A 134 13.43 19.20 -4.06
CA ASP A 134 13.53 19.23 -5.53
C ASP A 134 13.44 17.83 -6.18
N THR A 135 13.23 16.78 -5.39
CA THR A 135 13.11 15.41 -5.91
C THR A 135 11.76 15.21 -6.59
N SER A 136 11.72 15.33 -7.92
CA SER A 136 10.53 15.05 -8.72
C SER A 136 10.61 13.64 -9.35
N ILE A 137 9.82 12.72 -8.81
CA ILE A 137 9.62 11.37 -9.33
C ILE A 137 8.12 11.14 -9.44
N GLU A 138 7.70 10.49 -10.52
CA GLU A 138 6.32 10.06 -10.69
C GLU A 138 5.97 9.03 -9.61
N GLU A 139 5.12 9.41 -8.66
CA GLU A 139 4.67 8.54 -7.56
C GLU A 139 3.75 7.41 -8.04
N SER A 140 3.03 7.67 -9.13
CA SER A 140 1.86 6.91 -9.53
C SER A 140 1.45 7.26 -10.96
N ALA A 141 1.12 6.26 -11.78
CA ALA A 141 0.40 6.46 -13.04
C ALA A 141 -1.10 6.73 -12.84
N MET A 142 -1.67 6.36 -11.67
CA MET A 142 -3.02 6.76 -11.28
C MET A 142 -3.04 8.25 -10.95
N ARG A 143 -4.15 8.91 -11.32
CA ARG A 143 -4.42 10.33 -11.04
C ARG A 143 -4.22 10.68 -9.57
N ASP A 144 -4.67 9.79 -8.70
CA ASP A 144 -4.68 9.97 -7.26
C ASP A 144 -3.75 8.94 -6.58
N PRO A 145 -2.56 9.35 -6.13
CA PRO A 145 -1.52 8.43 -5.64
C PRO A 145 -1.80 7.80 -4.27
N ASP A 146 -2.69 8.40 -3.47
CA ASP A 146 -3.08 8.02 -2.12
C ASP A 146 -4.03 6.81 -2.06
N TYR A 147 -4.49 6.32 -3.21
CA TYR A 147 -5.27 5.08 -3.28
C TYR A 147 -4.40 3.85 -3.01
N ALA A 148 -4.88 3.02 -2.09
CA ALA A 148 -4.36 1.68 -1.84
C ALA A 148 -5.30 0.62 -2.44
N LEU A 149 -4.71 -0.42 -3.05
CA LEU A 149 -5.48 -1.52 -3.63
C LEU A 149 -5.94 -2.46 -2.51
N LEU A 150 -7.23 -2.77 -2.46
CA LEU A 150 -7.80 -3.61 -1.41
C LEU A 150 -8.24 -4.98 -1.93
N LEU A 151 -9.03 -4.99 -3.01
CA LEU A 151 -9.62 -6.21 -3.58
C LEU A 151 -9.45 -6.23 -5.09
N VAL A 152 -9.43 -7.43 -5.66
CA VAL A 152 -9.54 -7.66 -7.10
C VAL A 152 -10.67 -8.65 -7.31
N CYS A 153 -11.64 -8.31 -8.14
CA CYS A 153 -12.77 -9.17 -8.47
C CYS A 153 -12.67 -9.59 -9.93
N ASP A 154 -12.84 -10.89 -10.20
CA ASP A 154 -13.07 -11.37 -11.55
C ASP A 154 -14.50 -11.03 -11.96
N THR A 155 -14.67 -10.69 -13.23
CA THR A 155 -15.96 -10.23 -13.77
C THR A 155 -16.28 -10.86 -15.10
N GLU A 156 -17.57 -11.02 -15.37
CA GLU A 156 -18.11 -11.45 -16.66
C GLU A 156 -19.20 -10.47 -17.10
N SER A 157 -19.20 -10.09 -18.37
CA SER A 157 -20.26 -9.26 -18.96
C SER A 157 -21.40 -10.12 -19.51
N ALA A 158 -22.55 -9.49 -19.82
CA ALA A 158 -23.69 -10.19 -20.43
C ALA A 158 -23.40 -10.88 -21.78
N VAL A 159 -22.31 -10.49 -22.46
CA VAL A 159 -21.86 -11.10 -23.73
C VAL A 159 -20.74 -12.13 -23.53
N GLY A 160 -20.40 -12.47 -22.28
CA GLY A 160 -19.40 -13.48 -21.93
C GLY A 160 -17.95 -12.97 -21.95
N GLU A 161 -17.72 -11.65 -21.98
CA GLU A 161 -16.37 -11.10 -21.85
C GLU A 161 -15.91 -11.17 -20.39
N THR A 162 -14.69 -11.66 -20.18
CA THR A 162 -14.08 -11.75 -18.85
C THR A 162 -13.12 -10.60 -18.63
N GLY A 163 -13.13 -10.03 -17.43
CA GLY A 163 -12.17 -9.01 -17.03
C GLY A 163 -12.05 -8.94 -15.52
N THR A 164 -11.47 -7.86 -15.01
CA THR A 164 -11.30 -7.65 -13.57
C THR A 164 -11.78 -6.27 -13.15
N ILE A 165 -12.23 -6.17 -11.90
CA ILE A 165 -12.46 -4.91 -11.20
C ILE A 165 -11.54 -4.86 -10.01
N GLU A 166 -10.73 -3.82 -9.94
CA GLU A 166 -9.89 -3.52 -8.78
C GLU A 166 -10.61 -2.53 -7.88
N LEU A 167 -10.74 -2.84 -6.59
CA LEU A 167 -11.30 -1.94 -5.58
C LEU A 167 -10.18 -1.25 -4.81
N TRP A 168 -10.22 0.07 -4.80
CA TRP A 168 -9.25 0.95 -4.20
C TRP A 168 -9.89 1.81 -3.10
N HIS A 169 -9.11 2.20 -2.11
CA HIS A 169 -9.57 3.11 -1.05
C HIS A 169 -8.52 4.15 -0.69
N SER A 170 -8.96 5.39 -0.50
CA SER A 170 -8.17 6.48 0.05
C SER A 170 -8.68 6.81 1.45
N ILE A 171 -7.78 6.71 2.44
CA ILE A 171 -8.07 7.19 3.79
C ILE A 171 -8.15 8.73 3.82
N ALA A 172 -7.34 9.41 3.00
CA ALA A 172 -7.25 10.87 3.00
C ALA A 172 -8.57 11.51 2.52
N ARG A 173 -9.16 10.92 1.48
CA ARG A 173 -10.44 11.36 0.92
C ARG A 173 -11.65 10.68 1.56
N ASN A 174 -11.43 9.59 2.31
CA ASN A 174 -12.49 8.70 2.78
C ASN A 174 -13.39 8.26 1.61
N ASP A 175 -12.76 7.79 0.54
CA ASP A 175 -13.37 7.54 -0.76
C ASP A 175 -12.91 6.20 -1.32
N TYR A 176 -13.81 5.51 -2.02
CA TYR A 176 -13.46 4.34 -2.82
C TYR A 176 -13.30 4.72 -4.28
N ALA A 177 -12.53 3.92 -5.00
CA ALA A 177 -12.45 3.96 -6.46
C ALA A 177 -12.45 2.53 -7.02
N ILE A 178 -12.92 2.38 -8.25
CA ILE A 178 -12.81 1.12 -8.99
C ILE A 178 -12.09 1.33 -10.31
N GLU A 179 -11.23 0.38 -10.67
CA GLU A 179 -10.61 0.31 -11.98
C GLU A 179 -11.08 -0.96 -12.69
N VAL A 180 -11.76 -0.79 -13.82
CA VAL A 180 -12.29 -1.88 -14.65
C VAL A 180 -11.26 -2.18 -15.75
N LYS A 181 -10.88 -3.45 -15.91
CA LYS A 181 -9.86 -3.89 -16.88
C LYS A 181 -10.32 -5.12 -17.66
N GLY A 182 -9.76 -5.30 -18.86
CA GLY A 182 -9.96 -6.52 -19.67
C GLY A 182 -11.26 -6.62 -20.46
N HIS A 183 -12.10 -5.58 -20.43
CA HIS A 183 -13.36 -5.51 -21.21
C HIS A 183 -13.18 -4.71 -22.51
N ALA A 184 -14.02 -4.96 -23.51
CA ALA A 184 -13.91 -4.30 -24.83
C ALA A 184 -14.08 -2.76 -24.77
N SER A 185 -14.70 -2.23 -23.71
CA SER A 185 -14.80 -0.80 -23.43
C SER A 185 -13.47 -0.12 -23.08
N GLY A 186 -12.39 -0.91 -22.90
CA GLY A 186 -11.11 -0.44 -22.42
C GLY A 186 -11.06 -0.29 -20.90
N GLU A 187 -9.92 0.18 -20.40
CA GLU A 187 -9.71 0.44 -18.97
C GLU A 187 -10.48 1.68 -18.53
N VAL A 188 -11.24 1.56 -17.43
CA VAL A 188 -12.07 2.65 -16.91
C VAL A 188 -11.84 2.80 -15.41
N LEU A 189 -11.28 3.94 -15.00
CA LEU A 189 -11.23 4.37 -13.60
C LEU A 189 -12.52 5.14 -13.26
N ARG A 190 -13.18 4.76 -12.18
CA ARG A 190 -14.28 5.49 -11.55
C ARG A 190 -13.90 5.78 -10.10
N ASP A 191 -14.07 7.01 -9.66
CA ASP A 191 -13.76 7.50 -8.31
C ASP A 191 -14.96 8.29 -7.76
N GLY A 192 -14.89 8.74 -6.50
CA GLY A 192 -15.93 9.54 -5.86
C GLY A 192 -17.07 8.74 -5.23
N PHE A 193 -16.84 7.46 -4.92
CA PHE A 193 -17.76 6.64 -4.13
C PHE A 193 -17.63 6.98 -2.64
N ASN A 194 -18.36 8.01 -2.19
CA ASN A 194 -18.35 8.58 -0.83
C ASN A 194 -18.49 7.54 0.30
N SER A 195 -17.41 6.84 0.67
CA SER A 195 -17.33 5.77 1.69
C SER A 195 -18.42 4.68 1.67
N ASP A 196 -19.30 4.66 0.66
CA ASP A 196 -20.40 3.72 0.55
C ASP A 196 -20.11 2.68 -0.54
N LEU A 197 -19.83 1.46 -0.11
CA LEU A 197 -19.60 0.33 -1.00
C LEU A 197 -20.86 -0.05 -1.80
N LYS A 198 -22.06 0.41 -1.41
CA LYS A 198 -23.28 0.21 -2.21
C LYS A 198 -23.23 0.95 -3.53
N ASP A 199 -22.67 2.15 -3.55
CA ASP A 199 -22.53 2.94 -4.77
C ASP A 199 -21.56 2.26 -5.73
N VAL A 200 -20.51 1.62 -5.18
CA VAL A 200 -19.60 0.76 -5.95
C VAL A 200 -20.36 -0.41 -6.57
N VAL A 201 -21.10 -1.19 -5.77
CA VAL A 201 -21.87 -2.36 -6.27
C VAL A 201 -22.91 -1.96 -7.31
N THR A 202 -23.60 -0.84 -7.09
CA THR A 202 -24.57 -0.28 -8.04
C THR A 202 -23.88 0.06 -9.36
N THR A 203 -22.73 0.73 -9.31
CA THR A 203 -21.98 1.09 -10.51
C THR A 203 -21.48 -0.12 -11.27
N VAL A 204 -20.98 -1.15 -10.58
CA VAL A 204 -20.60 -2.43 -11.23
C VAL A 204 -21.79 -3.04 -11.97
N SER A 205 -22.97 -3.02 -11.34
CA SER A 205 -24.20 -3.56 -11.93
C SER A 205 -24.68 -2.72 -13.12
N ASP A 206 -24.59 -1.39 -13.05
CA ASP A 206 -24.93 -0.46 -14.15
C ASP A 206 -24.01 -0.61 -15.36
N LEU A 207 -22.77 -1.05 -15.14
CA LEU A 207 -21.84 -1.43 -16.20
C LEU A 207 -22.18 -2.78 -16.84
N GLY A 208 -23.19 -3.49 -16.34
CA GLY A 208 -23.59 -4.81 -16.85
C GLY A 208 -22.58 -5.91 -16.53
N LEU A 209 -21.79 -5.73 -15.47
CA LEU A 209 -20.75 -6.67 -15.04
C LEU A 209 -21.25 -7.51 -13.86
N VAL A 210 -21.00 -8.80 -13.92
CA VAL A 210 -21.27 -9.75 -12.84
C VAL A 210 -19.95 -10.13 -12.18
N LEU A 211 -19.86 -9.99 -10.86
CA LEU A 211 -18.69 -10.43 -10.08
C LEU A 211 -18.73 -11.96 -9.90
N THR A 212 -17.65 -12.64 -10.25
CA THR A 212 -17.58 -14.11 -10.23
C THR A 212 -16.65 -14.64 -9.14
N GLN A 213 -15.49 -14.00 -8.94
CA GLN A 213 -14.54 -14.33 -7.88
C GLN A 213 -14.05 -13.06 -7.20
N LEU A 214 -13.68 -13.18 -5.93
CA LEU A 214 -13.13 -12.09 -5.13
C LEU A 214 -11.80 -12.53 -4.54
N HIS A 215 -10.78 -11.73 -4.81
CA HIS A 215 -9.39 -11.91 -4.38
C HIS A 215 -8.96 -10.75 -3.49
N LEU A 216 -8.20 -11.05 -2.44
CA LEU A 216 -7.54 -10.01 -1.65
C LEU A 216 -6.32 -9.50 -2.41
N ALA A 217 -6.16 -8.19 -2.53
CA ALA A 217 -4.94 -7.60 -3.10
C ALA A 217 -3.69 -8.03 -2.33
N GLN A 218 -3.82 -8.17 -1.01
CA GLN A 218 -2.83 -8.82 -0.17
C GLN A 218 -3.49 -9.73 0.87
N ALA A 219 -3.23 -11.04 0.75
CA ALA A 219 -3.85 -12.06 1.59
C ALA A 219 -3.59 -11.90 3.10
N THR A 220 -2.45 -11.31 3.47
CA THR A 220 -2.04 -11.13 4.87
C THR A 220 -2.41 -9.76 5.45
N SER A 221 -2.99 -8.87 4.65
CA SER A 221 -3.39 -7.52 5.09
C SER A 221 -4.74 -7.57 5.81
N PRO A 222 -4.82 -7.12 7.08
CA PRO A 222 -6.11 -7.01 7.76
C PRO A 222 -7.01 -5.95 7.12
N TYR A 223 -6.45 -4.94 6.44
CA TYR A 223 -7.23 -3.95 5.70
C TYR A 223 -7.93 -4.56 4.49
N CYS A 224 -7.25 -5.44 3.75
CA CYS A 224 -7.88 -6.16 2.63
C CYS A 224 -8.94 -7.14 3.16
N ALA A 225 -8.67 -7.82 4.28
CA ALA A 225 -9.66 -8.70 4.91
C ALA A 225 -10.92 -7.95 5.36
N LEU A 226 -10.76 -6.81 6.04
CA LEU A 226 -11.88 -5.95 6.44
C LEU A 226 -12.65 -5.43 5.22
N ALA A 227 -11.94 -4.98 4.18
CA ALA A 227 -12.55 -4.51 2.94
C ALA A 227 -13.38 -5.59 2.26
N ARG A 228 -12.89 -6.84 2.23
CA ARG A 228 -13.67 -7.98 1.74
C ARG A 228 -14.94 -8.15 2.53
N ASP A 229 -14.86 -8.16 3.86
CA ASP A 229 -16.02 -8.42 4.71
C ASP A 229 -17.09 -7.35 4.51
N LEU A 230 -16.70 -6.06 4.46
CA LEU A 230 -17.61 -4.95 4.17
C LEU A 230 -18.17 -5.01 2.74
N PHE A 231 -17.37 -5.40 1.76
CA PHE A 231 -17.80 -5.49 0.38
C PHE A 231 -18.75 -6.66 0.13
N LEU A 232 -18.52 -7.81 0.77
CA LEU A 232 -19.43 -8.96 0.76
C LEU A 232 -20.78 -8.59 1.38
N GLU A 233 -20.78 -7.82 2.47
CA GLU A 233 -22.02 -7.30 3.07
C GLU A 233 -22.78 -6.39 2.09
N ALA A 234 -22.08 -5.47 1.41
CA ALA A 234 -22.68 -4.61 0.39
C ALA A 234 -23.26 -5.41 -0.79
N LEU A 235 -22.57 -6.46 -1.23
CA LEU A 235 -23.04 -7.37 -2.27
C LEU A 235 -24.30 -8.13 -1.84
N GLU A 236 -24.32 -8.67 -0.62
CA GLU A 236 -25.50 -9.36 -0.08
C GLU A 236 -26.72 -8.41 0.00
N GLN A 237 -26.51 -7.18 0.45
CA GLN A 237 -27.55 -6.16 0.51
C GLN A 237 -28.08 -5.78 -0.89
N ALA A 238 -27.24 -5.85 -1.93
CA ALA A 238 -27.64 -5.67 -3.32
C ALA A 238 -28.29 -6.92 -3.95
N GLY A 239 -28.40 -8.03 -3.21
CA GLY A 239 -29.05 -9.26 -3.65
C GLY A 239 -28.11 -10.28 -4.32
N TYR A 240 -26.79 -10.05 -4.32
CA TYR A 240 -25.84 -11.07 -4.73
C TYR A 240 -25.88 -12.24 -3.75
N ARG A 241 -25.73 -13.46 -4.28
CA ARG A 241 -25.65 -14.68 -3.48
C ARG A 241 -24.33 -15.37 -3.74
N GLN A 242 -23.66 -15.78 -2.67
CA GLN A 242 -22.48 -16.62 -2.78
C GLN A 242 -22.90 -17.98 -3.34
N ALA A 243 -22.31 -18.39 -4.46
CA ALA A 243 -22.45 -19.75 -4.95
C ALA A 243 -21.83 -20.70 -3.91
N ARG A 244 -22.62 -21.68 -3.46
CA ARG A 244 -22.19 -22.70 -2.50
C ARG A 244 -21.29 -23.73 -3.15
#